data_AF-A0AB34JJW7-F1
#
_entry.id   AF-A0AB34JJW7-F1
#
_cell.length_a   1.000
_cell.length_b   1.000
_cell.length_c   1.000
_cell.angle_alpha   90.00
_cell.angle_beta   90.00
_cell.angle_gamma   90.00
#
_symmetry.space_group_name_H-M   'P 1'
#
loop_
_entity.id
_entity.type
_entity.pdbx_description
1 polymer ?
#
loop_
_entity_poly.entity_id
_entity_poly.type
_entity_poly.pdbx_seq_one_letter_code
_entity_poly.pdbx_strand_id
1 'polypeptide(L)'
;MAPPDLTDAFFAAQSLAEAGDLPAATLAFESIVRATAGCAPCPLTPRGLSSAPPPSLLSSLCLSSLAEAQIDAATQLGFPLLAEGTPAALRARELLLASRCNISATLSLALLSRDSGDGSLALSLWREAAALPAGGGADPHGWWRAFVGAPREACGAVARLHAALLLSQLGGHAEAAEELRRMGYAWRLAPEAWRSAAGKAGGGGGGGEKGGGGGVPRRVAAALRRAFAPHAPYWRETGYHDASAEKRYFTFYVDLTRPASAHASLIEQLIHHLRPLTRRDDLIGAEWWVHSRAAGRGIGHELHFDVEEAHMEATGEVVHPAVSSVVYLSDEGDPTIVLDQTLHGPLASHGWLVHPQYRAFMTFAGDRLHGVLPGEFASASAPLHCGAAAAQRLTLLVAWYDRRTRGQTRRGGGQCAVPRPTRRRRWPAMLSPPAEREEEEEEEEEGGGGEAAGGRGGVVRFAPAWERLAAAARRRGAREAAACEPPSLRQHFFLREEGEVRLRLEEEHGVEGSWAKGRRKRTRAGGGEAQ
;
A
#
# COMPACT_ATOMS: atom_id res chain seq x y z
N MET A 1 21.71 23.15 38.96
CA MET A 1 21.93 21.91 38.19
C MET A 1 22.29 22.30 36.78
N ALA A 2 23.26 21.63 36.14
CA ALA A 2 23.52 21.87 34.73
C ALA A 2 22.27 21.50 33.91
N PRO A 3 21.94 22.23 32.83
CA PRO A 3 20.85 21.83 31.95
C PRO A 3 21.11 20.40 31.45
N PRO A 4 20.09 19.53 31.39
CA PRO A 4 20.26 18.18 30.85
C PRO A 4 20.78 18.25 29.41
N ASP A 5 21.60 17.27 29.02
CA ASP A 5 21.98 17.11 27.62
C ASP A 5 20.72 16.89 26.78
N LEU A 6 20.45 17.83 25.88
CA LEU A 6 19.26 17.79 25.03
C LEU A 6 19.24 16.57 24.10
N THR A 7 20.42 16.02 23.78
CA THR A 7 20.57 14.82 22.95
C THR A 7 20.06 13.60 23.71
N ASP A 8 20.49 13.43 24.96
CA ASP A 8 20.03 12.34 25.83
C ASP A 8 18.53 12.45 26.10
N ALA A 9 18.04 13.67 26.34
CA ALA A 9 16.61 13.92 26.53
C ALA A 9 15.80 13.53 25.28
N PHE A 10 16.31 13.81 24.07
CA PHE A 10 15.68 13.42 22.83
C PHE A 10 15.60 11.90 22.67
N PHE A 11 16.69 11.17 22.91
CA PHE A 11 16.67 9.71 22.84
C PHE A 11 15.76 9.07 23.90
N ALA A 12 15.72 9.62 25.12
CA ALA A 12 14.77 9.18 26.13
C ALA A 12 13.31 9.36 25.66
N ALA A 13 12.99 10.48 24.99
CA ALA A 13 11.67 10.71 24.41
C ALA A 13 11.35 9.72 23.28
N GLN A 14 12.33 9.39 22.42
CA GLN A 14 12.16 8.35 21.39
C GLN A 14 11.90 6.98 22.00
N SER A 15 12.64 6.57 23.04
CA SER A 15 12.41 5.30 23.70
C SER A 15 11.01 5.19 24.33
N LEU A 16 10.47 6.29 24.85
CA LEU A 16 9.07 6.33 25.32
C LEU A 16 8.08 6.09 24.16
N ALA A 17 8.32 6.72 23.00
CA ALA A 17 7.48 6.54 21.82
C ALA A 17 7.54 5.09 21.30
N GLU A 18 8.74 4.51 21.19
CA GLU A 18 8.96 3.12 20.78
C GLU A 18 8.33 2.10 21.76
N ALA A 19 8.28 2.44 23.05
CA ALA A 19 7.58 1.66 24.06
C ALA A 19 6.04 1.83 24.03
N GLY A 20 5.52 2.71 23.18
CA GLY A 20 4.08 2.99 23.06
C GLY A 20 3.52 3.97 24.09
N ASP A 21 4.36 4.58 24.94
CA ASP A 21 3.94 5.64 25.87
C ASP A 21 3.91 7.01 25.17
N LEU A 22 2.99 7.12 24.21
CA LEU A 22 2.83 8.32 23.38
C LEU A 22 2.55 9.60 24.20
N PRO A 23 1.73 9.58 25.28
CA PRO A 23 1.55 10.76 26.12
C PRO A 23 2.84 11.25 26.78
N ALA A 24 3.64 10.35 27.37
CA ALA A 24 4.90 10.74 28.00
C ALA A 24 5.92 11.21 26.97
N ALA A 25 6.03 10.53 25.83
CA ALA A 25 6.89 10.93 24.72
C ALA A 25 6.54 12.34 24.21
N THR A 26 5.24 12.62 24.03
CA THR A 26 4.72 13.93 23.60
C THR A 26 5.17 15.04 24.56
N LEU A 27 4.95 14.84 25.88
CA LEU A 27 5.38 15.81 26.90
C LEU A 27 6.89 16.05 26.88
N ALA A 28 7.67 14.98 26.69
CA ALA A 28 9.12 15.07 26.62
C ALA A 28 9.59 15.85 25.38
N PHE A 29 9.05 15.56 24.20
CA PHE A 29 9.35 16.30 22.97
C PHE A 29 8.99 17.78 23.08
N GLU A 30 7.80 18.10 23.61
CA GLU A 30 7.40 19.50 23.82
C GLU A 30 8.32 20.25 24.80
N SER A 31 8.81 19.55 25.83
CA SER A 31 9.77 20.12 26.79
C SER A 31 11.06 20.55 26.10
N ILE A 32 11.60 19.69 25.21
CA ILE A 32 12.81 19.99 24.42
C ILE A 32 12.55 21.16 23.46
N VAL A 33 11.40 21.19 22.77
CA VAL A 33 11.01 22.31 21.89
C VAL A 33 10.97 23.63 22.67
N ARG A 34 10.39 23.64 23.88
CA ARG A 34 10.37 24.84 24.75
C ARG A 34 11.77 25.24 25.19
N ALA A 35 12.62 24.29 25.58
CA ALA A 35 13.99 24.55 26.02
C ALA A 35 14.89 25.12 24.91
N THR A 36 14.55 24.86 23.65
CA THR A 36 15.27 25.34 22.46
C THR A 36 14.63 26.56 21.81
N ALA A 37 13.54 27.08 22.38
CA ALA A 37 12.86 28.26 21.88
C ALA A 37 13.80 29.48 21.93
N GLY A 38 13.90 30.19 20.80
CA GLY A 38 14.78 31.35 20.65
C GLY A 38 16.20 31.03 20.19
N CYS A 39 16.58 29.76 20.06
CA CYS A 39 17.83 29.40 19.38
C CYS A 39 17.75 29.78 17.89
N ALA A 40 18.81 30.41 17.37
CA ALA A 40 18.87 30.77 15.95
C ALA A 40 18.83 29.50 15.06
N PRO A 41 18.22 29.57 13.87
CA PRO A 41 18.33 28.51 12.88
C PRO A 41 19.81 28.29 12.55
N CYS A 42 20.31 27.07 12.74
CA CYS A 42 21.69 26.74 12.39
C CYS A 42 21.72 26.27 10.92
N PRO A 43 22.50 26.92 10.04
CA PRO A 43 22.72 26.38 8.71
C PRO A 43 23.44 25.03 8.85
N LEU A 44 22.74 23.97 8.49
CA LEU A 44 23.25 22.61 8.52
C LEU A 44 24.31 22.47 7.41
N THR A 45 25.56 22.81 7.72
CA THR A 45 26.72 22.57 6.88
C THR A 45 27.79 21.78 7.65
N PRO A 46 28.52 20.85 7.01
CA PRO A 46 29.55 20.05 7.69
C PRO A 46 30.78 20.82 8.19
N ARG A 47 30.92 22.12 7.89
CA ARG A 47 32.12 22.89 8.26
C ARG A 47 31.94 23.51 9.63
N GLY A 48 32.86 23.22 10.55
CA GLY A 48 32.84 23.77 11.91
C GLY A 48 31.79 23.14 12.81
N LEU A 49 31.53 21.83 12.65
CA LEU A 49 30.59 21.09 13.50
C LEU A 49 31.04 21.14 14.96
N SER A 50 30.10 21.48 15.84
CA SER A 50 30.24 21.33 17.29
C SER A 50 30.29 19.85 17.68
N SER A 51 30.74 19.58 18.91
CA SER A 51 30.73 18.23 19.49
C SER A 51 29.33 17.65 19.69
N ALA A 52 28.29 18.50 19.71
CA ALA A 52 26.90 18.13 19.87
C ALA A 52 26.04 18.70 18.74
N PRO A 53 24.88 18.09 18.42
CA PRO A 53 23.93 18.64 17.45
C PRO A 53 23.42 20.02 17.91
N PRO A 54 23.16 20.96 16.97
CA PRO A 54 22.64 22.27 17.34
C PRO A 54 21.22 22.14 17.93
N PRO A 55 20.86 22.92 18.96
CA PRO A 55 19.52 22.87 19.58
C PRO A 55 18.37 23.02 18.59
N SER A 56 18.53 23.84 17.54
CA SER A 56 17.51 24.01 16.50
C SER A 56 17.26 22.76 15.65
N LEU A 57 18.26 21.88 15.47
CA LEU A 57 18.07 20.58 14.83
C LEU A 57 17.29 19.64 15.74
N LEU A 58 17.63 19.56 17.03
CA LEU A 58 16.90 18.73 17.99
C LEU A 58 15.44 19.18 18.13
N SER A 59 15.19 20.48 18.15
CA SER A 59 13.84 21.06 18.13
C SER A 59 13.04 20.58 16.91
N SER A 60 13.66 20.66 15.73
CA SER A 60 13.05 20.19 14.48
C SER A 60 12.77 18.69 14.48
N LEU A 61 13.69 17.86 14.99
CA LEU A 61 13.46 16.42 15.17
C LEU A 61 12.26 16.15 16.09
N CYS A 62 12.16 16.85 17.23
CA CYS A 62 11.02 16.74 18.15
C CYS A 62 9.70 17.13 17.46
N LEU A 63 9.68 18.24 16.72
CA LEU A 63 8.50 18.68 15.97
C LEU A 63 8.07 17.66 14.90
N SER A 64 9.02 16.99 14.25
CA SER A 64 8.73 15.91 13.30
C SER A 64 8.08 14.71 13.99
N SER A 65 8.62 14.26 15.12
CA SER A 65 8.05 13.14 15.89
C SER A 65 6.66 13.47 16.46
N LEU A 66 6.45 14.72 16.91
CA LEU A 66 5.12 15.18 17.32
C LEU A 66 4.13 15.16 16.14
N ALA A 67 4.56 15.57 14.94
CA ALA A 67 3.71 15.53 13.76
C ALA A 67 3.36 14.09 13.35
N GLU A 68 4.30 13.15 13.43
CA GLU A 68 4.07 11.71 13.19
C GLU A 68 3.01 11.17 14.16
N ALA A 69 3.12 11.47 15.46
CA ALA A 69 2.11 11.06 16.43
C ALA A 69 0.70 11.63 16.11
N GLN A 70 0.63 12.85 15.58
CA GLN A 70 -0.65 13.42 15.12
C GLN A 70 -1.17 12.76 13.84
N ILE A 71 -0.30 12.36 12.92
CA ILE A 71 -0.66 11.59 11.72
C ILE A 71 -1.18 10.21 12.12
N ASP A 72 -0.55 9.54 13.08
CA ASP A 72 -1.01 8.24 13.60
C ASP A 72 -2.38 8.37 14.27
N ALA A 73 -2.57 9.39 15.10
CA ALA A 73 -3.87 9.70 15.71
C ALA A 73 -4.94 9.99 14.65
N ALA A 74 -4.61 10.74 13.60
CA ALA A 74 -5.51 10.99 12.48
C ALA A 74 -5.82 9.69 11.73
N THR A 75 -4.84 8.79 11.55
CA THR A 75 -4.98 7.50 10.85
C THR A 75 -5.94 6.58 11.59
N GLN A 76 -5.88 6.56 12.92
CA GLN A 76 -6.86 5.83 13.76
C GLN A 76 -8.29 6.37 13.60
N LEU A 77 -8.44 7.65 13.28
CA LEU A 77 -9.73 8.29 12.95
C LEU A 77 -10.12 8.13 11.47
N GLY A 78 -9.32 7.39 10.68
CA GLY A 78 -9.57 7.15 9.27
C GLY A 78 -8.85 8.11 8.32
N PHE A 79 -7.75 8.76 8.70
CA PHE A 79 -6.84 9.44 7.75
C PHE A 79 -6.19 8.42 6.80
N PRO A 80 -5.92 8.76 5.51
CA PRO A 80 -6.17 10.04 4.82
C PRO A 80 -7.61 10.23 4.32
N LEU A 81 -8.50 9.28 4.57
CA LEU A 81 -9.85 9.24 4.01
C LEU A 81 -10.79 10.30 4.59
N LEU A 82 -10.84 10.46 5.91
CA LEU A 82 -11.88 11.28 6.57
C LEU A 82 -11.35 12.54 7.27
N ALA A 83 -10.05 12.77 7.21
CA ALA A 83 -9.36 13.57 8.22
C ALA A 83 -8.65 14.83 7.67
N GLU A 84 -8.84 15.17 6.40
CA GLU A 84 -8.43 16.47 5.88
C GLU A 84 -9.20 17.56 6.63
N GLY A 85 -8.48 18.40 7.41
CA GLY A 85 -9.09 19.39 8.29
C GLY A 85 -9.36 18.94 9.73
N THR A 86 -9.01 17.71 10.12
CA THR A 86 -9.03 17.36 11.56
C THR A 86 -8.02 18.20 12.33
N PRO A 87 -8.28 18.52 13.61
CA PRO A 87 -7.32 19.24 14.44
C PRO A 87 -5.93 18.58 14.47
N ALA A 88 -5.88 17.24 14.45
CA ALA A 88 -4.63 16.48 14.41
C ALA A 88 -3.85 16.69 13.09
N ALA A 89 -4.51 16.59 11.93
CA ALA A 89 -3.86 16.81 10.64
C ALA A 89 -3.39 18.27 10.45
N LEU A 90 -4.21 19.24 10.89
CA LEU A 90 -3.83 20.66 10.88
C LEU A 90 -2.61 20.90 11.79
N ARG A 91 -2.63 20.33 12.99
CA ARG A 91 -1.51 20.42 13.93
C ARG A 91 -0.24 19.77 13.37
N ALA A 92 -0.34 18.60 12.75
CA ALA A 92 0.79 17.95 12.09
C ALA A 92 1.41 18.87 11.03
N ARG A 93 0.58 19.49 10.18
CA ARG A 93 1.03 20.44 9.16
C ARG A 93 1.78 21.62 9.75
N GLU A 94 1.25 22.24 10.80
CA GLU A 94 1.90 23.34 11.52
C GLU A 94 3.29 22.94 12.05
N LEU A 95 3.38 21.79 12.72
CA LEU A 95 4.62 21.28 13.30
C LEU A 95 5.67 20.99 12.23
N LEU A 96 5.27 20.40 11.10
CA LEU A 96 6.17 20.10 9.98
C LEU A 96 6.68 21.37 9.29
N LEU A 97 5.82 22.38 9.12
CA LEU A 97 6.22 23.68 8.57
C LEU A 97 7.25 24.39 9.46
N ALA A 98 7.15 24.24 10.77
CA ALA A 98 8.14 24.75 11.73
C ALA A 98 9.46 23.96 11.72
N SER A 99 9.50 22.80 11.07
CA SER A 99 10.59 21.81 11.13
C SER A 99 11.38 21.64 9.80
N ARG A 100 11.30 22.61 8.88
CA ARG A 100 11.87 22.47 7.52
C ARG A 100 13.40 22.31 7.44
N CYS A 101 14.14 22.51 8.53
CA CYS A 101 15.58 22.20 8.53
C CYS A 101 15.86 20.69 8.58
N ASN A 102 14.87 19.86 8.93
CA ASN A 102 14.92 18.40 8.87
C ASN A 102 14.28 17.89 7.56
N ILE A 103 15.02 17.06 6.83
CA ILE A 103 14.53 16.46 5.58
C ILE A 103 13.36 15.50 5.82
N SER A 104 13.33 14.78 6.96
CA SER A 104 12.21 13.89 7.29
C SER A 104 10.92 14.68 7.46
N ALA A 105 10.96 15.83 8.11
CA ALA A 105 9.80 16.71 8.24
C ALA A 105 9.33 17.25 6.88
N THR A 106 10.27 17.60 5.98
CA THR A 106 9.95 18.03 4.62
C THR A 106 9.27 16.90 3.84
N LEU A 107 9.76 15.67 3.97
CA LEU A 107 9.17 14.50 3.34
C LEU A 107 7.77 14.19 3.87
N SER A 108 7.58 14.19 5.19
CA SER A 108 6.27 13.99 5.82
C SER A 108 5.27 15.08 5.42
N LEU A 109 5.72 16.32 5.28
CA LEU A 109 4.87 17.41 4.78
C LEU A 109 4.48 17.20 3.32
N ALA A 110 5.40 16.69 2.49
CA ALA A 110 5.12 16.37 1.10
C ALA A 110 4.09 15.24 0.97
N LEU A 111 4.21 14.18 1.78
CA LEU A 111 3.23 13.10 1.88
C LEU A 111 1.87 13.62 2.33
N LEU A 112 1.82 14.42 3.39
CA LEU A 112 0.59 15.05 3.87
C LEU A 112 -0.05 15.95 2.81
N SER A 113 0.75 16.72 2.06
CA SER A 113 0.26 17.59 0.99
C SER A 113 -0.32 16.79 -0.17
N ARG A 114 0.37 15.72 -0.58
CA ARG A 114 -0.13 14.76 -1.59
C ARG A 114 -1.44 14.14 -1.15
N ASP A 115 -1.48 13.65 0.08
CA ASP A 115 -2.64 13.00 0.68
C ASP A 115 -3.75 13.99 1.00
N SER A 116 -3.52 15.30 0.87
CA SER A 116 -4.52 16.39 0.90
C SER A 116 -4.92 16.87 -0.51
N GLY A 117 -4.45 16.20 -1.57
CA GLY A 117 -4.74 16.59 -2.96
C GLY A 117 -3.96 17.80 -3.47
N ASP A 118 -2.98 18.32 -2.71
CA ASP A 118 -2.07 19.38 -3.13
C ASP A 118 -0.79 18.78 -3.74
N GLY A 119 -0.96 18.22 -4.95
CA GLY A 119 0.11 17.59 -5.70
C GLY A 119 1.24 18.57 -6.09
N SER A 120 0.92 19.85 -6.28
CA SER A 120 1.91 20.87 -6.64
C SER A 120 2.87 21.15 -5.48
N LEU A 121 2.33 21.36 -4.28
CA LEU A 121 3.15 21.53 -3.08
C LEU A 121 3.94 20.26 -2.76
N ALA A 122 3.30 19.08 -2.84
CA ALA A 122 3.97 17.80 -2.63
C ALA A 122 5.20 17.63 -3.55
N LEU A 123 5.01 17.88 -4.85
CA LEU A 123 6.09 17.78 -5.84
C LEU A 123 7.21 18.78 -5.57
N SER A 124 6.88 20.02 -5.18
CA SER A 124 7.87 21.04 -4.81
C SER A 124 8.72 20.60 -3.62
N LEU A 125 8.08 20.08 -2.57
CA LEU A 125 8.74 19.64 -1.35
C LEU A 125 9.63 18.40 -1.60
N TRP A 126 9.18 17.44 -2.41
CA TRP A 126 10.02 16.30 -2.78
C TRP A 126 11.23 16.73 -3.63
N ARG A 127 11.06 17.67 -4.55
CA ARG A 127 12.18 18.23 -5.33
C ARG A 127 13.20 18.92 -4.44
N GLU A 128 12.74 19.69 -3.45
CA GLU A 128 13.60 20.31 -2.45
C GLU A 128 14.38 19.25 -1.65
N ALA A 129 13.68 18.25 -1.10
CA ALA A 129 14.32 17.16 -0.36
C ALA A 129 15.33 16.38 -1.21
N ALA A 130 14.98 16.06 -2.46
CA ALA A 130 15.83 15.34 -3.40
C ALA A 130 17.07 16.14 -3.85
N ALA A 131 17.00 17.47 -3.84
CA ALA A 131 18.10 18.34 -4.24
C ALA A 131 19.17 18.53 -3.15
N LEU A 132 18.88 18.15 -1.91
CA LEU A 132 19.85 18.24 -0.82
C LEU A 132 21.03 17.28 -1.09
N PRO A 133 22.28 17.75 -0.94
CA PRO A 133 23.44 16.90 -1.16
C PRO A 133 23.51 15.77 -0.13
N ALA A 134 23.85 14.57 -0.59
CA ALA A 134 24.28 13.48 0.28
C ALA A 134 25.48 13.95 1.12
N GLY A 135 25.54 13.54 2.39
CA GLY A 135 26.49 14.08 3.36
C GLY A 135 27.93 13.62 3.11
N GLY A 136 28.67 14.28 2.21
CA GLY A 136 30.07 13.93 1.88
C GLY A 136 31.16 14.57 2.75
N GLY A 137 30.87 14.95 4.01
CA GLY A 137 31.80 15.66 4.89
C GLY A 137 32.43 14.78 5.96
N ALA A 138 33.62 15.17 6.45
CA ALA A 138 34.16 14.60 7.67
C ALA A 138 33.20 14.90 8.84
N ASP A 139 32.79 13.86 9.56
CA ASP A 139 31.95 13.96 10.74
C ASP A 139 32.70 13.39 11.95
N PRO A 140 33.55 14.19 12.60
CA PRO A 140 34.39 13.71 13.70
C PRO A 140 33.58 13.29 14.93
N HIS A 141 32.31 13.72 15.03
CA HIS A 141 31.46 13.49 16.20
C HIS A 141 30.32 12.50 15.95
N GLY A 142 30.12 12.05 14.71
CA GLY A 142 29.12 11.03 14.33
C GLY A 142 27.68 11.52 14.30
N TRP A 143 27.34 12.58 15.04
CA TRP A 143 25.97 13.08 15.12
C TRP A 143 25.50 13.64 13.77
N TRP A 144 26.38 14.28 13.00
CA TRP A 144 25.98 14.87 11.72
C TRP A 144 25.53 13.80 10.73
N ARG A 145 26.29 12.71 10.63
CA ARG A 145 25.93 11.56 9.81
C ARG A 145 24.65 10.92 10.31
N ALA A 146 24.49 10.76 11.63
CA ALA A 146 23.31 10.14 12.22
C ALA A 146 22.01 10.94 12.00
N PHE A 147 22.04 12.26 12.24
CA PHE A 147 20.84 13.10 12.23
C PHE A 147 20.61 13.86 10.92
N VAL A 148 21.63 14.02 10.08
CA VAL A 148 21.54 14.82 8.85
C VAL A 148 21.97 14.03 7.62
N GLY A 149 23.19 13.48 7.62
CA GLY A 149 23.76 12.80 6.45
C GLY A 149 22.94 11.59 5.99
N ALA A 150 22.78 10.59 6.86
CA ALA A 150 22.05 9.37 6.54
C ALA A 150 20.54 9.62 6.30
N PRO A 151 19.84 10.46 7.09
CA PRO A 151 18.47 10.85 6.77
C PRO A 151 18.33 11.54 5.41
N ARG A 152 19.29 12.39 5.02
CA ARG A 152 19.27 13.03 3.68
C ARG A 152 19.42 12.03 2.55
N GLU A 153 20.31 11.07 2.69
CA GLU A 153 20.50 10.00 1.70
C GLU A 153 19.22 9.15 1.54
N ALA A 154 18.67 8.68 2.66
CA ALA A 154 17.45 7.87 2.65
C ALA A 154 16.23 8.64 2.14
N CYS A 155 15.94 9.81 2.72
CA CYS A 155 14.77 10.61 2.36
C CYS A 155 14.90 11.23 0.95
N GLY A 156 16.11 11.54 0.49
CA GLY A 156 16.34 12.05 -0.87
C GLY A 156 15.97 11.02 -1.94
N ALA A 157 16.32 9.74 -1.73
CA ALA A 157 15.92 8.66 -2.62
C ALA A 157 14.39 8.45 -2.62
N VAL A 158 13.78 8.44 -1.43
CA VAL A 158 12.32 8.36 -1.24
C VAL A 158 11.60 9.49 -1.99
N ALA A 159 12.07 10.73 -1.80
CA ALA A 159 11.46 11.90 -2.39
C ALA A 159 11.48 11.85 -3.93
N ARG A 160 12.58 11.37 -4.53
CA ARG A 160 12.66 11.18 -5.99
C ARG A 160 11.68 10.14 -6.51
N LEU A 161 11.50 9.02 -5.79
CA LEU A 161 10.53 7.99 -6.17
C LEU A 161 9.10 8.51 -6.11
N HIS A 162 8.73 9.18 -5.02
CA HIS A 162 7.40 9.79 -4.92
C HIS A 162 7.17 10.89 -5.95
N ALA A 163 8.17 11.71 -6.22
CA ALA A 163 8.10 12.70 -7.29
C ALA A 163 7.89 12.04 -8.66
N ALA A 164 8.63 10.98 -8.98
CA ALA A 164 8.45 10.24 -10.24
C ALA A 164 7.06 9.59 -10.35
N LEU A 165 6.55 9.03 -9.25
CA LEU A 165 5.21 8.46 -9.18
C LEU A 165 4.14 9.52 -9.43
N LEU A 166 4.16 10.62 -8.67
CA LEU A 166 3.17 11.69 -8.81
C LEU A 166 3.25 12.35 -10.19
N LEU A 167 4.46 12.59 -10.71
CA LEU A 167 4.66 13.08 -12.08
C LEU A 167 4.03 12.13 -13.11
N SER A 168 4.12 10.81 -12.90
CA SER A 168 3.47 9.84 -13.80
C SER A 168 1.95 9.93 -13.73
N GLN A 169 1.37 10.10 -12.54
CA GLN A 169 -0.08 10.32 -12.36
C GLN A 169 -0.57 11.64 -12.97
N LEU A 170 0.25 12.69 -12.91
CA LEU A 170 -0.04 14.02 -13.47
C LEU A 170 0.25 14.14 -14.98
N GLY A 171 0.69 13.06 -15.64
CA GLY A 171 1.06 13.07 -17.07
C GLY A 171 2.44 13.67 -17.38
N GLY A 172 3.20 14.09 -16.36
CA GLY A 172 4.58 14.57 -16.44
C GLY A 172 5.62 13.47 -16.69
N HIS A 173 5.36 12.58 -17.66
CA HIS A 173 6.16 11.38 -17.87
C HIS A 173 7.63 11.67 -18.22
N ALA A 174 7.94 12.72 -18.98
CA ALA A 174 9.33 13.05 -19.31
C ALA A 174 10.16 13.40 -18.06
N GLU A 175 9.57 14.18 -17.15
CA GLU A 175 10.19 14.58 -15.89
C GLU A 175 10.33 13.38 -14.94
N ALA A 176 9.29 12.51 -14.86
CA ALA A 176 9.36 11.27 -14.11
C ALA A 176 10.53 10.38 -14.59
N ALA A 177 10.70 10.23 -15.90
CA ALA A 177 11.81 9.48 -16.49
C ALA A 177 13.18 10.06 -16.10
N GLU A 178 13.29 11.38 -15.90
CA GLU A 178 14.51 12.01 -15.44
C GLU A 178 14.83 11.67 -13.99
N GLU A 179 13.85 11.75 -13.09
CA GLU A 179 14.04 11.35 -11.70
C GLU A 179 14.46 9.88 -11.57
N LEU A 180 13.79 8.99 -12.31
CA LEU A 180 14.11 7.57 -12.35
C LEU A 180 15.51 7.29 -12.89
N ARG A 181 15.94 7.98 -13.97
CA ARG A 181 17.31 7.87 -14.51
C ARG A 181 18.36 8.30 -13.49
N ARG A 182 18.12 9.36 -12.72
CA ARG A 182 19.04 9.81 -11.65
C ARG A 182 19.19 8.77 -10.55
N MET A 183 18.15 8.00 -10.30
CA MET A 183 18.17 6.88 -9.34
C MET A 183 18.71 5.58 -9.92
N GLY A 184 18.99 5.51 -11.23
CA GLY A 184 19.54 4.32 -11.88
C GLY A 184 18.50 3.26 -12.28
N TYR A 185 17.22 3.64 -12.42
CA TYR A 185 16.23 2.75 -13.05
C TYR A 185 16.46 2.70 -14.57
N ALA A 186 16.21 1.53 -15.16
CA ALA A 186 16.35 1.26 -16.59
C ALA A 186 15.00 1.10 -17.30
N TRP A 187 13.94 0.83 -16.55
CA TRP A 187 12.60 0.56 -17.05
C TRP A 187 11.55 1.22 -16.19
N ARG A 188 10.40 1.51 -16.79
CA ARG A 188 9.18 1.95 -16.10
C ARG A 188 7.95 1.41 -16.81
N LEU A 189 6.81 1.40 -16.13
CA LEU A 189 5.53 1.26 -16.81
C LEU A 189 5.37 2.36 -17.85
N ALA A 190 4.90 1.97 -19.03
CA ALA A 190 4.74 2.88 -20.14
C ALA A 190 3.72 3.99 -19.84
N PRO A 191 3.92 5.21 -20.37
CA PRO A 191 2.99 6.33 -20.23
C PRO A 191 1.53 6.00 -20.57
N GLU A 192 1.31 5.09 -21.51
CA GLU A 192 -0.01 4.60 -21.93
C GLU A 192 -0.78 3.93 -20.78
N ALA A 193 -0.09 3.23 -19.88
CA ALA A 193 -0.70 2.62 -18.70
C ALA A 193 -1.28 3.69 -17.76
N TRP A 194 -0.50 4.74 -17.48
CA TRP A 194 -0.90 5.87 -16.63
C TRP A 194 -2.05 6.67 -17.23
N ARG A 195 -2.00 6.95 -18.54
CA ARG A 195 -3.10 7.64 -19.23
C ARG A 195 -4.40 6.83 -19.20
N SER A 196 -4.30 5.51 -19.37
CA SER A 196 -5.43 4.59 -19.28
C SER A 196 -5.99 4.47 -17.86
N ALA A 197 -5.14 4.62 -16.84
CA ALA A 197 -5.56 4.66 -15.44
C ALA A 197 -6.20 5.98 -15.05
N ALA A 198 -5.76 7.11 -15.63
CA ALA A 198 -6.36 8.42 -15.40
C ALA A 198 -7.72 8.56 -16.10
N GLY A 199 -7.86 8.06 -17.32
CA GLY A 199 -9.13 8.04 -18.02
C GLY A 199 -10.08 7.00 -17.43
N LYS A 200 -11.09 7.40 -16.63
CA LYS A 200 -12.31 6.59 -16.47
C LYS A 200 -12.85 6.37 -17.87
N ALA A 201 -12.82 5.14 -18.38
CA ALA A 201 -13.05 4.73 -19.79
C ALA A 201 -14.08 5.62 -20.52
N GLY A 202 -13.60 6.76 -21.02
CA GLY A 202 -14.44 7.80 -21.59
C GLY A 202 -14.73 7.44 -23.02
N GLY A 203 -15.75 6.61 -23.25
CA GLY A 203 -16.45 6.54 -24.53
C GLY A 203 -15.65 6.11 -25.77
N GLY A 204 -14.49 5.45 -25.60
CA GLY A 204 -13.76 4.85 -26.72
C GLY A 204 -14.53 3.63 -27.25
N GLY A 205 -15.43 3.86 -28.22
CA GLY A 205 -16.35 2.89 -28.81
C GLY A 205 -15.72 1.72 -29.59
N GLY A 206 -14.86 0.93 -28.94
CA GLY A 206 -14.52 -0.41 -29.41
C GLY A 206 -15.68 -1.35 -29.11
N GLY A 207 -16.32 -1.88 -30.16
CA GLY A 207 -17.49 -2.76 -30.11
C GLY A 207 -17.26 -4.14 -29.48
N GLY A 208 -16.73 -4.17 -28.26
CA GLY A 208 -16.56 -5.37 -27.45
C GLY A 208 -17.87 -5.81 -26.81
N GLU A 209 -18.03 -7.14 -26.73
CA GLU A 209 -19.18 -7.89 -26.23
C GLU A 209 -19.89 -7.24 -25.03
N LYS A 210 -21.22 -7.37 -25.00
CA LYS A 210 -22.07 -7.03 -23.85
C LYS A 210 -21.69 -7.91 -22.66
N GLY A 211 -20.65 -7.53 -21.91
CA GLY A 211 -20.39 -8.08 -20.59
C GLY A 211 -21.56 -7.76 -19.68
N GLY A 212 -22.41 -8.77 -19.42
CA GLY A 212 -23.54 -8.65 -18.51
C GLY A 212 -23.06 -8.20 -17.14
N GLY A 213 -23.41 -6.97 -16.77
CA GLY A 213 -23.03 -6.36 -15.51
C GLY A 213 -23.55 -7.19 -14.33
N GLY A 214 -22.62 -7.64 -13.49
CA GLY A 214 -22.90 -8.21 -12.17
C GLY A 214 -22.77 -9.72 -12.08
N GLY A 215 -21.54 -10.24 -12.22
CA GLY A 215 -21.23 -11.64 -11.87
C GLY A 215 -21.41 -11.95 -10.38
N VAL A 216 -21.67 -10.93 -9.55
CA VAL A 216 -22.00 -11.07 -8.14
C VAL A 216 -23.47 -10.69 -7.88
N PRO A 217 -24.25 -11.55 -7.20
CA PRO A 217 -25.62 -11.22 -6.78
C PRO A 217 -25.65 -9.94 -5.94
N ARG A 218 -26.62 -9.05 -6.18
CA ARG A 218 -26.72 -7.73 -5.50
C ARG A 218 -26.69 -7.86 -3.99
N ARG A 219 -27.53 -8.75 -3.45
CA ARG A 219 -27.66 -9.05 -2.02
C ARG A 219 -26.34 -9.46 -1.38
N VAL A 220 -25.65 -10.41 -2.02
CA VAL A 220 -24.33 -10.88 -1.58
C VAL A 220 -23.34 -9.71 -1.58
N ALA A 221 -23.25 -8.95 -2.67
CA ALA A 221 -22.34 -7.80 -2.74
C ALA A 221 -22.65 -6.72 -1.69
N ALA A 222 -23.92 -6.44 -1.43
CA ALA A 222 -24.35 -5.46 -0.43
C ALA A 222 -24.01 -5.94 0.99
N ALA A 223 -24.28 -7.20 1.30
CA ALA A 223 -23.93 -7.80 2.59
C ALA A 223 -22.40 -7.84 2.80
N LEU A 224 -21.61 -8.20 1.78
CA LEU A 224 -20.15 -8.16 1.85
C LEU A 224 -19.62 -6.73 2.01
N ARG A 225 -20.21 -5.74 1.31
CA ARG A 225 -19.86 -4.32 1.48
C ARG A 225 -20.09 -3.85 2.92
N ARG A 226 -21.18 -4.28 3.57
CA ARG A 226 -21.42 -4.01 5.00
C ARG A 226 -20.42 -4.74 5.90
N ALA A 227 -20.15 -6.03 5.63
CA ALA A 227 -19.24 -6.86 6.41
C ALA A 227 -17.78 -6.37 6.37
N PHE A 228 -17.39 -5.68 5.29
CA PHE A 228 -16.05 -5.13 5.09
C PHE A 228 -16.01 -3.60 4.96
N ALA A 229 -17.03 -2.91 5.46
CA ALA A 229 -17.02 -1.45 5.57
C ALA A 229 -15.76 -0.96 6.32
N PRO A 230 -15.28 0.29 6.12
CA PRO A 230 -14.04 0.79 6.74
C PRO A 230 -13.94 0.56 8.25
N HIS A 231 -15.05 0.69 8.96
CA HIS A 231 -15.14 0.56 10.41
C HIS A 231 -15.62 -0.83 10.86
N ALA A 232 -15.73 -1.78 9.93
CA ALA A 232 -16.21 -3.11 10.23
C ALA A 232 -15.28 -3.82 11.23
N PRO A 233 -15.83 -4.65 12.13
CA PRO A 233 -15.06 -5.48 13.05
C PRO A 233 -13.95 -6.30 12.37
N TYR A 234 -14.10 -6.67 11.10
CA TYR A 234 -13.12 -7.43 10.33
C TYR A 234 -11.70 -6.84 10.45
N TRP A 235 -11.53 -5.56 10.16
CA TRP A 235 -10.20 -4.92 10.10
C TRP A 235 -9.49 -4.94 11.46
N ARG A 236 -10.21 -4.51 12.52
CA ARG A 236 -9.66 -4.44 13.88
C ARG A 236 -9.47 -5.82 14.50
N GLU A 237 -10.42 -6.74 14.33
CA GLU A 237 -10.39 -8.06 14.98
C GLU A 237 -9.44 -9.06 14.29
N THR A 238 -9.12 -8.82 13.02
CA THR A 238 -8.01 -9.53 12.36
C THR A 238 -6.66 -8.88 12.64
N GLY A 239 -6.61 -7.59 13.01
CA GLY A 239 -5.35 -6.86 13.09
C GLY A 239 -4.77 -6.60 11.69
N TYR A 240 -5.65 -6.38 10.70
CA TYR A 240 -5.26 -6.27 9.30
C TYR A 240 -4.18 -5.21 9.05
N HIS A 241 -4.28 -4.05 9.72
CA HIS A 241 -3.30 -2.96 9.57
C HIS A 241 -1.91 -3.38 10.07
N ASP A 242 -1.82 -3.96 11.25
CA ASP A 242 -0.55 -4.43 11.84
C ASP A 242 0.06 -5.56 11.01
N ALA A 243 -0.79 -6.46 10.53
CA ALA A 243 -0.34 -7.58 9.73
C ALA A 243 0.13 -7.14 8.35
N SER A 244 -0.56 -6.20 7.68
CA SER A 244 -0.09 -5.63 6.42
C SER A 244 1.25 -4.91 6.58
N ALA A 245 1.48 -4.20 7.69
CA ALA A 245 2.76 -3.56 7.97
C ALA A 245 3.90 -4.57 8.16
N GLU A 246 3.59 -5.72 8.77
CA GLU A 246 4.52 -6.86 8.89
C GLU A 246 4.52 -7.80 7.67
N LYS A 247 3.88 -7.41 6.55
CA LYS A 247 3.67 -8.23 5.34
C LYS A 247 3.06 -9.62 5.64
N ARG A 248 2.32 -9.77 6.74
CA ARG A 248 1.56 -10.97 7.11
C ARG A 248 0.17 -10.86 6.48
N TYR A 249 -0.08 -11.62 5.42
CA TYR A 249 -1.41 -11.61 4.80
C TYR A 249 -2.39 -12.49 5.58
N PHE A 250 -3.57 -11.94 5.88
CA PHE A 250 -4.69 -12.70 6.40
C PHE A 250 -5.54 -13.22 5.25
N THR A 251 -5.26 -14.46 4.87
CA THR A 251 -6.04 -15.17 3.86
C THR A 251 -6.80 -16.33 4.49
N PHE A 252 -7.90 -16.71 3.85
CA PHE A 252 -8.75 -17.83 4.25
C PHE A 252 -8.92 -18.81 3.11
N TYR A 253 -9.13 -20.09 3.43
CA TYR A 253 -9.21 -21.15 2.43
C TYR A 253 -10.60 -21.80 2.37
N VAL A 254 -11.05 -22.10 1.14
CA VAL A 254 -12.28 -22.85 0.81
C VAL A 254 -11.91 -24.10 0.02
N ASP A 255 -12.37 -25.26 0.48
CA ASP A 255 -12.17 -26.55 -0.17
C ASP A 255 -13.26 -26.80 -1.22
N LEU A 256 -12.92 -26.61 -2.50
CA LEU A 256 -13.87 -26.74 -3.61
C LEU A 256 -14.17 -28.19 -4.00
N THR A 257 -13.48 -29.16 -3.38
CA THR A 257 -13.82 -30.59 -3.53
C THR A 257 -15.07 -30.96 -2.74
N ARG A 258 -15.48 -30.11 -1.80
CA ARG A 258 -16.70 -30.27 -1.01
C ARG A 258 -17.79 -29.39 -1.61
N PRO A 259 -19.05 -29.87 -1.65
CA PRO A 259 -20.16 -29.00 -1.98
C PRO A 259 -20.33 -27.93 -0.89
N ALA A 260 -20.84 -26.76 -1.28
CA ALA A 260 -21.21 -25.73 -0.32
C ALA A 260 -22.20 -26.32 0.70
N SER A 261 -21.91 -26.18 1.99
CA SER A 261 -22.85 -26.63 3.03
C SER A 261 -24.04 -25.66 3.15
N ALA A 262 -25.18 -26.13 3.67
CA ALA A 262 -26.30 -25.24 4.01
C ALA A 262 -25.93 -24.18 5.08
N HIS A 263 -24.81 -24.37 5.78
CA HIS A 263 -24.25 -23.44 6.75
C HIS A 263 -23.01 -22.70 6.23
N ALA A 264 -22.78 -22.74 4.91
CA ALA A 264 -21.67 -22.06 4.26
C ALA A 264 -21.77 -20.56 4.50
N SER A 265 -20.62 -19.92 4.74
CA SER A 265 -20.56 -18.46 4.82
C SER A 265 -20.92 -17.82 3.48
N LEU A 266 -21.31 -16.55 3.52
CA LEU A 266 -21.61 -15.74 2.33
C LEU A 266 -20.47 -15.74 1.31
N ILE A 267 -19.21 -15.73 1.79
CA ILE A 267 -18.03 -15.82 0.92
C ILE A 267 -17.92 -17.19 0.26
N GLU A 268 -18.14 -18.28 1.01
CA GLU A 268 -18.08 -19.64 0.46
C GLU A 268 -19.17 -19.83 -0.60
N GLN A 269 -20.39 -19.36 -0.34
CA GLN A 269 -21.48 -19.36 -1.33
C GLN A 269 -21.11 -18.55 -2.57
N LEU A 270 -20.54 -17.35 -2.39
CA LEU A 270 -20.06 -16.54 -3.51
C LEU A 270 -18.95 -17.24 -4.30
N ILE A 271 -17.97 -17.84 -3.65
CA ILE A 271 -16.89 -18.57 -4.32
C ILE A 271 -17.44 -19.74 -5.15
N HIS A 272 -18.40 -20.49 -4.62
CA HIS A 272 -19.07 -21.54 -5.40
C HIS A 272 -19.87 -20.97 -6.59
N HIS A 273 -20.53 -19.83 -6.42
CA HIS A 273 -21.23 -19.13 -7.50
C HIS A 273 -20.28 -18.63 -8.59
N LEU A 274 -19.09 -18.13 -8.22
CA LEU A 274 -18.10 -17.59 -9.14
C LEU A 274 -17.27 -18.67 -9.85
N ARG A 275 -17.14 -19.87 -9.27
CA ARG A 275 -16.30 -20.95 -9.84
C ARG A 275 -16.60 -21.23 -11.32
N PRO A 276 -17.86 -21.41 -11.78
CA PRO A 276 -18.14 -21.62 -13.20
C PRO A 276 -17.67 -20.48 -14.10
N LEU A 277 -17.64 -19.25 -13.58
CA LEU A 277 -17.21 -18.06 -14.33
C LEU A 277 -15.69 -18.03 -14.55
N THR A 278 -14.92 -18.83 -13.82
CA THR A 278 -13.48 -19.02 -14.07
C THR A 278 -13.20 -19.83 -15.33
N ARG A 279 -14.21 -20.51 -15.88
CA ARG A 279 -14.11 -21.45 -17.01
C ARG A 279 -13.12 -22.60 -16.78
N ARG A 280 -12.91 -22.97 -15.51
CA ARG A 280 -12.14 -24.15 -15.09
C ARG A 280 -12.95 -25.03 -14.15
N ASP A 281 -13.03 -26.31 -14.48
CA ASP A 281 -13.73 -27.35 -13.70
C ASP A 281 -12.79 -28.09 -12.74
N ASP A 282 -11.48 -28.08 -13.01
CA ASP A 282 -10.43 -28.76 -12.26
C ASP A 282 -9.95 -28.04 -10.99
N LEU A 283 -10.56 -26.90 -10.65
CA LEU A 283 -10.24 -26.16 -9.43
C LEU A 283 -10.68 -26.92 -8.17
N ILE A 284 -9.74 -27.14 -7.25
CA ILE A 284 -9.97 -27.90 -6.01
C ILE A 284 -9.90 -27.04 -4.75
N GLY A 285 -9.43 -25.80 -4.87
CA GLY A 285 -9.25 -24.88 -3.74
C GLY A 285 -9.42 -23.43 -4.13
N ALA A 286 -9.84 -22.60 -3.18
CA ALA A 286 -9.84 -21.15 -3.30
C ALA A 286 -9.29 -20.51 -2.02
N GLU A 287 -8.33 -19.62 -2.16
CA GLU A 287 -7.84 -18.74 -1.11
C GLU A 287 -8.42 -17.35 -1.33
N TRP A 288 -8.87 -16.67 -0.27
CA TRP A 288 -9.45 -15.34 -0.38
C TRP A 288 -9.02 -14.38 0.71
N TRP A 289 -9.02 -13.10 0.38
CA TRP A 289 -8.75 -11.98 1.28
C TRP A 289 -9.42 -10.70 0.76
N VAL A 290 -9.46 -9.67 1.60
CA VAL A 290 -10.15 -8.41 1.27
C VAL A 290 -9.20 -7.24 1.45
N HIS A 291 -9.21 -6.32 0.49
CA HIS A 291 -8.51 -5.04 0.56
C HIS A 291 -9.52 -3.90 0.62
N SER A 292 -9.31 -2.97 1.54
CA SER A 292 -9.94 -1.65 1.53
C SER A 292 -8.86 -0.59 1.42
N ARG A 293 -8.94 0.27 0.40
CA ARG A 293 -8.02 1.39 0.20
C ARG A 293 -8.76 2.67 -0.12
N ALA A 294 -8.10 3.80 0.14
CA ALA A 294 -8.64 5.10 -0.23
C ALA A 294 -8.64 5.31 -1.74
N ALA A 295 -9.78 5.72 -2.31
CA ALA A 295 -9.84 6.07 -3.72
C ALA A 295 -9.09 7.38 -4.00
N GLY A 296 -8.35 7.44 -5.12
CA GLY A 296 -7.69 8.65 -5.63
C GLY A 296 -6.50 9.19 -4.82
N ARG A 297 -6.25 8.64 -3.63
CA ARG A 297 -5.14 9.04 -2.73
C ARG A 297 -4.12 7.92 -2.52
N GLY A 298 -4.39 6.72 -3.03
CA GLY A 298 -3.47 5.60 -2.96
C GLY A 298 -2.17 5.86 -3.73
N ILE A 299 -1.06 5.29 -3.24
CA ILE A 299 0.15 5.05 -4.05
C ILE A 299 0.00 3.75 -4.87
N GLY A 300 -1.22 3.25 -5.06
CA GLY A 300 -1.48 1.97 -5.71
C GLY A 300 -1.11 0.77 -4.84
N HIS A 301 -0.90 -0.36 -5.49
CA HIS A 301 -0.40 -1.60 -4.90
C HIS A 301 0.71 -2.16 -5.76
N GLU A 302 1.76 -2.60 -5.09
CA GLU A 302 2.97 -3.16 -5.66
C GLU A 302 2.68 -4.26 -6.71
N LEU A 303 3.39 -4.25 -7.85
CA LEU A 303 3.22 -5.32 -8.85
C LEU A 303 3.88 -6.60 -8.37
N HIS A 304 3.11 -7.67 -8.22
CA HIS A 304 3.61 -8.93 -7.68
C HIS A 304 3.01 -10.12 -8.43
N PHE A 305 3.56 -11.29 -8.15
CA PHE A 305 2.97 -12.56 -8.52
C PHE A 305 2.26 -13.13 -7.29
N ASP A 306 1.05 -13.64 -7.48
CA ASP A 306 0.40 -14.42 -6.42
C ASP A 306 1.19 -15.70 -6.21
N VAL A 307 1.56 -16.00 -4.98
CA VAL A 307 2.30 -17.21 -4.63
C VAL A 307 1.67 -17.87 -3.41
N GLU A 308 1.68 -19.20 -3.39
CA GLU A 308 1.42 -19.95 -2.16
C GLU A 308 2.66 -19.82 -1.26
N GLU A 309 2.65 -18.80 -0.39
CA GLU A 309 3.76 -18.45 0.49
C GLU A 309 4.18 -19.61 1.39
N ALA A 310 3.24 -20.39 1.94
CA ALA A 310 3.53 -21.48 2.86
C ALA A 310 4.20 -22.68 2.17
N HIS A 311 3.92 -22.91 0.90
CA HIS A 311 4.58 -23.88 0.04
C HIS A 311 5.96 -23.38 -0.33
N MET A 312 6.07 -22.15 -0.85
CA MET A 312 7.35 -21.56 -1.23
C MET A 312 8.34 -21.50 -0.07
N GLU A 313 7.92 -21.05 1.11
CA GLU A 313 8.74 -21.05 2.33
C GLU A 313 9.29 -22.43 2.68
N ALA A 314 8.52 -23.49 2.38
CA ALA A 314 8.79 -24.82 2.89
C ALA A 314 9.45 -25.76 1.87
N THR A 315 9.35 -25.47 0.57
CA THR A 315 9.95 -26.26 -0.51
C THR A 315 10.95 -25.45 -1.34
N GLY A 316 10.88 -24.12 -1.30
CA GLY A 316 11.57 -23.24 -2.24
C GLY A 316 10.93 -23.18 -3.63
N GLU A 317 9.83 -23.91 -3.86
CA GLU A 317 9.13 -23.95 -5.14
C GLU A 317 8.05 -22.86 -5.19
N VAL A 318 8.02 -22.10 -6.27
CA VAL A 318 6.95 -21.13 -6.50
C VAL A 318 5.71 -21.84 -7.07
N VAL A 319 4.59 -21.74 -6.36
CA VAL A 319 3.29 -22.22 -6.83
C VAL A 319 2.36 -21.05 -6.97
N HIS A 320 1.97 -20.76 -8.21
CA HIS A 320 0.95 -19.77 -8.53
C HIS A 320 -0.45 -20.38 -8.48
N PRO A 321 -1.50 -19.58 -8.20
CA PRO A 321 -2.86 -20.01 -8.47
C PRO A 321 -3.06 -20.30 -9.96
N ALA A 322 -3.97 -21.23 -10.26
CA ALA A 322 -4.44 -21.54 -11.59
C ALA A 322 -5.14 -20.33 -12.24
N VAL A 323 -5.93 -19.61 -11.43
CA VAL A 323 -6.64 -18.39 -11.80
C VAL A 323 -6.53 -17.43 -10.62
N SER A 324 -6.33 -16.15 -10.89
CA SER A 324 -6.51 -15.07 -9.91
C SER A 324 -7.72 -14.25 -10.30
N SER A 325 -8.40 -13.67 -9.30
CA SER A 325 -9.63 -12.94 -9.55
C SER A 325 -9.89 -11.82 -8.55
N VAL A 326 -10.64 -10.82 -9.01
CA VAL A 326 -11.02 -9.65 -8.21
C VAL A 326 -12.54 -9.45 -8.34
N VAL A 327 -13.20 -9.36 -7.19
CA VAL A 327 -14.57 -8.91 -7.04
C VAL A 327 -14.55 -7.48 -6.51
N TYR A 328 -15.15 -6.56 -7.25
CA TYR A 328 -15.29 -5.16 -6.85
C TYR A 328 -16.56 -4.97 -6.02
N LEU A 329 -16.40 -4.55 -4.77
CA LEU A 329 -17.49 -4.26 -3.83
C LEU A 329 -17.75 -2.74 -3.72
N SER A 330 -17.09 -1.95 -4.55
CA SER A 330 -17.29 -0.51 -4.73
C SER A 330 -17.03 -0.09 -6.19
N ASP A 331 -17.56 1.06 -6.58
CA ASP A 331 -17.35 1.69 -7.90
C ASP A 331 -16.14 2.63 -7.95
N GLU A 332 -15.52 2.88 -6.80
CA GLU A 332 -14.47 3.88 -6.66
C GLU A 332 -13.14 3.22 -6.37
N GLY A 333 -12.05 3.87 -6.81
CA GLY A 333 -10.70 3.43 -6.54
C GLY A 333 -9.78 3.35 -7.75
N ASP A 334 -8.53 3.03 -7.44
CA ASP A 334 -7.49 2.78 -8.42
C ASP A 334 -7.75 1.47 -9.21
N PRO A 335 -7.47 1.44 -10.53
CA PRO A 335 -7.67 0.26 -11.36
C PRO A 335 -6.72 -0.89 -11.02
N THR A 336 -7.21 -2.12 -11.14
CA THR A 336 -6.36 -3.31 -11.16
C THR A 336 -5.59 -3.35 -12.48
N ILE A 337 -4.29 -3.57 -12.41
CA ILE A 337 -3.40 -3.75 -13.56
C ILE A 337 -2.95 -5.20 -13.63
N VAL A 338 -3.01 -5.81 -14.82
CA VAL A 338 -2.49 -7.15 -15.10
C VAL A 338 -1.56 -7.05 -16.30
N LEU A 339 -0.36 -7.60 -16.22
CA LEU A 339 0.61 -7.62 -17.30
C LEU A 339 0.77 -9.05 -17.84
N ASP A 340 1.09 -9.21 -19.12
CA ASP A 340 1.35 -10.54 -19.71
C ASP A 340 2.70 -11.16 -19.29
N GLN A 341 3.41 -10.58 -18.32
CA GLN A 341 4.66 -11.08 -17.77
C GLN A 341 4.42 -12.24 -16.80
N THR A 342 5.21 -13.30 -16.96
CA THR A 342 5.29 -14.45 -16.04
C THR A 342 6.63 -14.44 -15.31
N LEU A 343 6.78 -15.21 -14.23
CA LEU A 343 7.98 -15.20 -13.39
C LEU A 343 9.29 -15.49 -14.15
N HIS A 344 9.24 -16.40 -15.11
CA HIS A 344 10.39 -16.81 -15.93
C HIS A 344 10.27 -16.36 -17.40
N GLY A 345 9.27 -15.54 -17.70
CA GLY A 345 9.03 -15.00 -19.03
C GLY A 345 9.86 -13.74 -19.29
N PRO A 346 9.81 -13.22 -20.53
CA PRO A 346 10.32 -11.89 -20.83
C PRO A 346 9.50 -10.81 -20.10
N LEU A 347 10.01 -9.57 -20.11
CA LEU A 347 9.20 -8.41 -19.70
C LEU A 347 7.90 -8.36 -20.48
N ALA A 348 6.84 -7.88 -19.81
CA ALA A 348 5.53 -7.74 -20.43
C ALA A 348 5.58 -6.89 -21.70
N SER A 349 4.86 -7.36 -22.72
CA SER A 349 4.62 -6.60 -23.95
C SER A 349 3.30 -5.85 -23.89
N HIS A 350 2.33 -6.38 -23.15
CA HIS A 350 0.98 -5.83 -23.01
C HIS A 350 0.54 -5.81 -21.56
N GLY A 351 -0.41 -4.93 -21.27
CA GLY A 351 -1.16 -4.98 -20.04
C GLY A 351 -2.64 -4.66 -20.22
N TRP A 352 -3.39 -4.92 -19.17
CA TRP A 352 -4.81 -4.67 -19.06
C TRP A 352 -5.10 -3.91 -17.77
N LEU A 353 -5.98 -2.93 -17.84
CA LEU A 353 -6.50 -2.18 -16.71
C LEU A 353 -8.00 -2.45 -16.57
N VAL A 354 -8.42 -2.68 -15.33
CA VAL A 354 -9.83 -2.85 -14.98
C VAL A 354 -10.15 -1.87 -13.86
N HIS A 355 -10.99 -0.89 -14.19
CA HIS A 355 -11.48 0.08 -13.22
C HIS A 355 -12.50 -0.58 -12.28
N PRO A 356 -12.56 -0.18 -11.00
CA PRO A 356 -13.60 -0.68 -10.10
C PRO A 356 -14.99 -0.42 -10.66
N GLN A 357 -15.80 -1.46 -10.68
CA GLN A 357 -17.22 -1.39 -11.00
C GLN A 357 -17.95 -2.32 -10.04
N TYR A 358 -18.88 -1.79 -9.27
CA TYR A 358 -19.59 -2.54 -8.25
C TYR A 358 -20.20 -3.82 -8.83
N ARG A 359 -19.96 -4.94 -8.14
CA ARG A 359 -20.37 -6.31 -8.53
C ARG A 359 -19.67 -6.88 -9.76
N ALA A 360 -18.69 -6.17 -10.32
CA ALA A 360 -17.85 -6.74 -11.36
C ALA A 360 -16.95 -7.83 -10.78
N PHE A 361 -16.80 -8.90 -11.56
CA PHE A 361 -15.91 -10.01 -11.30
C PHE A 361 -14.97 -10.15 -12.50
N MET A 362 -13.68 -10.06 -12.25
CA MET A 362 -12.65 -10.27 -13.27
C MET A 362 -11.78 -11.46 -12.90
N THR A 363 -11.32 -12.20 -13.91
CA THR A 363 -10.36 -13.30 -13.78
C THR A 363 -9.17 -13.08 -14.70
N PHE A 364 -8.02 -13.59 -14.31
CA PHE A 364 -6.81 -13.63 -15.13
C PHE A 364 -5.97 -14.85 -14.73
N ALA A 365 -5.01 -15.24 -15.56
CA ALA A 365 -4.10 -16.34 -15.23
C ALA A 365 -3.28 -15.99 -13.97
N GLY A 366 -3.22 -16.90 -13.00
CA GLY A 366 -2.63 -16.60 -11.69
C GLY A 366 -1.09 -16.47 -11.70
N ASP A 367 -0.45 -16.80 -12.81
CA ASP A 367 1.00 -16.66 -13.03
C ASP A 367 1.41 -15.28 -13.57
N ARG A 368 0.48 -14.33 -13.63
CA ARG A 368 0.69 -13.00 -14.21
C ARG A 368 1.09 -11.96 -13.19
N LEU A 369 2.01 -11.10 -13.60
CA LEU A 369 2.40 -9.93 -12.83
C LEU A 369 1.23 -8.95 -12.77
N HIS A 370 0.79 -8.57 -11.58
CA HIS A 370 -0.38 -7.72 -11.42
C HIS A 370 -0.29 -6.88 -10.14
N GLY A 371 -1.16 -5.88 -10.03
CA GLY A 371 -1.21 -5.00 -8.86
C GLY A 371 -2.34 -3.99 -8.99
N VAL A 372 -2.16 -2.81 -8.39
CA VAL A 372 -3.13 -1.71 -8.49
C VAL A 372 -2.38 -0.46 -8.92
N LEU A 373 -2.70 0.07 -10.10
CA LEU A 373 -2.03 1.25 -10.62
C LEU A 373 -2.73 2.50 -10.08
N PRO A 374 -2.02 3.47 -9.47
CA PRO A 374 -2.64 4.72 -9.03
C PRO A 374 -3.38 5.39 -10.19
N GLY A 375 -4.64 5.74 -9.96
CA GLY A 375 -5.46 6.45 -10.94
C GLY A 375 -5.06 7.91 -11.09
N GLU A 376 -5.98 8.68 -11.66
CA GLU A 376 -5.87 10.14 -11.73
C GLU A 376 -5.65 10.73 -10.33
N PHE A 377 -4.66 11.61 -10.21
CA PHE A 377 -4.41 12.30 -8.96
C PHE A 377 -5.55 13.29 -8.70
N ALA A 378 -6.36 13.02 -7.68
CA ALA A 378 -7.48 13.88 -7.30
C ALA A 378 -6.96 15.23 -6.77
N SER A 379 -7.08 16.29 -7.58
CA SER A 379 -6.79 17.66 -7.13
C SER A 379 -7.77 18.08 -6.04
N ALA A 380 -7.28 18.79 -5.01
CA ALA A 380 -8.10 19.40 -3.95
C ALA A 380 -9.22 20.32 -4.44
N SER A 381 -9.19 20.73 -5.73
CA SER A 381 -10.25 21.51 -6.36
C SER A 381 -11.54 20.74 -6.63
N ALA A 382 -11.50 19.40 -6.64
CA ALA A 382 -12.72 18.60 -6.62
C ALA A 382 -13.34 18.71 -5.22
N PRO A 383 -14.56 19.26 -5.06
CA PRO A 383 -15.16 19.43 -3.75
C PRO A 383 -15.27 18.06 -3.09
N LEU A 384 -14.45 17.85 -2.06
CA LEU A 384 -14.71 16.82 -1.07
C LEU A 384 -16.09 17.14 -0.54
N HIS A 385 -17.06 16.30 -0.88
CA HIS A 385 -18.41 16.50 -0.39
C HIS A 385 -18.31 16.39 1.14
N CYS A 386 -18.31 17.54 1.81
CA CYS A 386 -18.10 17.64 3.25
C CYS A 386 -19.15 16.77 3.94
N GLY A 387 -18.76 15.60 4.44
CA GLY A 387 -19.64 14.63 5.10
C GLY A 387 -19.95 13.34 4.32
N ALA A 388 -19.63 13.25 3.03
CA ALA A 388 -19.64 11.96 2.34
C ALA A 388 -18.39 11.18 2.77
N ALA A 389 -18.57 10.00 3.36
CA ALA A 389 -17.47 9.11 3.69
C ALA A 389 -16.59 8.93 2.45
N ALA A 390 -15.29 9.23 2.57
CA ALA A 390 -14.43 9.22 1.41
C ALA A 390 -14.49 7.87 0.70
N ALA A 391 -14.61 7.97 -0.62
CA ALA A 391 -14.76 6.84 -1.49
C ALA A 391 -13.65 5.80 -1.25
N GLN A 392 -14.04 4.54 -1.08
CA GLN A 392 -13.12 3.44 -0.87
C GLN A 392 -13.13 2.47 -2.04
N ARG A 393 -11.95 1.96 -2.35
CA ARG A 393 -11.74 0.77 -3.16
C ARG A 393 -11.85 -0.44 -2.26
N LEU A 394 -13.01 -1.10 -2.29
CA LEU A 394 -13.25 -2.34 -1.58
C LEU A 394 -13.24 -3.50 -2.57
N THR A 395 -12.29 -4.42 -2.41
CA THR A 395 -12.17 -5.60 -3.27
C THR A 395 -12.01 -6.87 -2.47
N LEU A 396 -12.74 -7.90 -2.87
CA LEU A 396 -12.50 -9.28 -2.48
C LEU A 396 -11.61 -9.93 -3.55
N LEU A 397 -10.46 -10.45 -3.14
CA LEU A 397 -9.55 -11.17 -4.01
C LEU A 397 -9.70 -12.67 -3.76
N VAL A 398 -9.67 -13.46 -4.84
CA VAL A 398 -9.72 -14.92 -4.76
C VAL A 398 -8.67 -15.52 -5.69
N ALA A 399 -7.77 -16.32 -5.11
CA ALA A 399 -6.78 -17.14 -5.78
C ALA A 399 -7.29 -18.58 -5.86
N TRP A 400 -7.42 -19.12 -7.06
CA TRP A 400 -8.01 -20.43 -7.33
C TRP A 400 -6.92 -21.44 -7.65
N TYR A 401 -6.94 -22.61 -7.02
CA TYR A 401 -5.90 -23.63 -7.18
C TYR A 401 -6.46 -24.93 -7.77
N ASP A 402 -5.72 -25.50 -8.72
CA ASP A 402 -5.98 -26.82 -9.35
C ASP A 402 -5.24 -27.97 -8.65
N ARG A 403 -4.47 -27.64 -7.62
CA ARG A 403 -3.66 -28.57 -6.83
C ARG A 403 -3.77 -28.25 -5.36
N ARG A 404 -3.42 -29.22 -4.51
CA ARG A 404 -3.47 -29.02 -3.06
C ARG A 404 -2.36 -28.07 -2.65
N THR A 405 -2.73 -27.05 -1.90
CA THR A 405 -1.81 -26.11 -1.28
C THR A 405 -1.50 -26.54 0.15
N ARG A 406 -0.38 -26.09 0.71
CA ARG A 406 -0.06 -26.37 2.12
C ARG A 406 -1.00 -25.63 3.06
N GLY A 407 -1.50 -24.47 2.65
CA GLY A 407 -2.53 -23.70 3.34
C GLY A 407 -3.73 -24.54 3.77
N GLN A 408 -4.21 -25.44 2.90
CA GLN A 408 -5.34 -26.35 3.19
C GLN A 408 -5.16 -27.18 4.48
N THR A 409 -3.92 -27.46 4.89
CA THR A 409 -3.63 -28.37 6.00
C THR A 409 -3.46 -27.70 7.36
N ARG A 410 -3.33 -26.37 7.44
CA ARG A 410 -3.00 -25.67 8.69
C ARG A 410 -4.23 -25.31 9.52
N ARG A 411 -4.24 -25.74 10.80
CA ARG A 411 -5.15 -25.19 11.82
C ARG A 411 -4.47 -23.99 12.50
N GLY A 412 -5.04 -22.79 12.35
CA GLY A 412 -4.71 -21.63 13.19
C GLY A 412 -3.59 -20.68 12.72
N GLY A 413 -3.34 -20.54 11.41
CA GLY A 413 -2.46 -19.51 10.83
C GLY A 413 -3.11 -18.80 9.64
N GLY A 414 -2.34 -18.03 8.85
CA GLY A 414 -2.76 -17.62 7.51
C GLY A 414 -3.16 -18.84 6.68
N GLN A 415 -4.07 -18.66 5.72
CA GLN A 415 -4.69 -19.74 4.91
C GLN A 415 -5.54 -20.72 5.72
N CYS A 416 -6.18 -20.28 6.81
CA CYS A 416 -7.08 -21.13 7.59
C CYS A 416 -8.54 -21.04 7.10
N ALA A 417 -9.37 -21.97 7.54
CA ALA A 417 -10.82 -21.81 7.41
C ALA A 417 -11.29 -20.58 8.20
N VAL A 418 -12.36 -19.93 7.73
CA VAL A 418 -13.01 -18.82 8.44
C VAL A 418 -13.31 -19.22 9.89
N PRO A 419 -12.84 -18.47 10.90
CA PRO A 419 -13.06 -18.84 12.29
C PRO A 419 -14.55 -18.76 12.64
N ARG A 420 -14.99 -19.59 13.58
CA ARG A 420 -16.34 -19.48 14.12
C ARG A 420 -16.52 -18.14 14.84
N PRO A 421 -17.72 -17.53 14.78
CA PRO A 421 -18.00 -16.33 15.55
C PRO A 421 -17.90 -16.60 17.05
N THR A 422 -17.36 -15.64 17.78
CA THR A 422 -17.24 -15.67 19.24
C THR A 422 -17.54 -14.28 19.81
N ARG A 423 -17.68 -14.17 21.14
CA ARG A 423 -17.84 -12.85 21.80
C ARG A 423 -16.69 -11.87 21.50
N ARG A 424 -15.50 -12.38 21.20
CA ARG A 424 -14.30 -11.57 20.88
C ARG A 424 -14.05 -11.42 19.37
N ARG A 425 -14.67 -12.25 18.53
CA ARG A 425 -14.53 -12.27 17.07
C ARG A 425 -15.91 -12.30 16.44
N ARG A 426 -16.44 -11.12 16.14
CA ARG A 426 -17.79 -10.90 15.64
C ARG A 426 -17.84 -10.86 14.12
N TRP A 427 -16.75 -10.47 13.46
CA TRP A 427 -16.75 -10.35 12.00
C TRP A 427 -17.20 -11.62 11.24
N PRO A 428 -16.95 -12.87 11.70
CA PRO A 428 -17.43 -14.04 10.96
C PRO A 428 -18.97 -14.14 10.94
N ALA A 429 -19.65 -13.63 11.98
CA ALA A 429 -21.11 -13.59 12.02
C ALA A 429 -21.69 -12.60 10.99
N MET A 430 -20.90 -11.60 10.57
CA MET A 430 -21.31 -10.67 9.51
C MET A 430 -21.24 -11.30 8.12
N LEU A 431 -20.61 -12.50 8.00
CA LEU A 431 -20.60 -13.31 6.79
C LEU A 431 -21.66 -14.40 6.80
N SER A 432 -22.60 -14.37 7.76
CA SER A 432 -23.77 -15.22 7.68
C SER A 432 -24.67 -14.79 6.51
N PRO A 433 -25.26 -15.73 5.76
CA PRO A 433 -26.23 -15.40 4.73
C PRO A 433 -27.40 -14.59 5.32
N PRO A 434 -27.97 -13.63 4.58
CA PRO A 434 -29.21 -12.97 4.99
C PRO A 434 -30.36 -14.00 5.08
N ALA A 435 -31.40 -13.70 5.87
CA ALA A 435 -32.56 -14.57 5.96
C ALA A 435 -33.37 -14.53 4.64
N GLU A 436 -33.83 -15.69 4.16
CA GLU A 436 -34.54 -15.84 2.86
C GLU A 436 -35.76 -14.90 2.69
N ARG A 437 -36.40 -14.46 3.79
CA ARG A 437 -37.59 -13.59 3.72
C ARG A 437 -37.34 -12.19 3.21
N GLU A 438 -36.09 -11.71 3.25
CA GLU A 438 -35.76 -10.40 2.69
C GLU A 438 -35.69 -10.45 1.14
N GLU A 439 -35.82 -11.64 0.52
CA GLU A 439 -35.60 -11.89 -0.92
C GLU A 439 -36.63 -11.31 -1.89
N GLU A 440 -37.89 -11.28 -1.47
CA GLU A 440 -39.00 -10.93 -2.36
C GLU A 440 -39.27 -9.42 -2.44
N GLU A 441 -38.98 -8.66 -1.37
CA GLU A 441 -39.36 -7.23 -1.28
C GLU A 441 -38.48 -6.28 -2.12
N GLU A 442 -37.17 -6.57 -2.29
CA GLU A 442 -36.27 -5.67 -3.06
C GLU A 442 -36.39 -5.84 -4.59
N GLU A 443 -36.86 -6.99 -5.09
CA GLU A 443 -37.00 -7.21 -6.55
C GLU A 443 -38.19 -6.42 -7.15
N GLU A 444 -39.22 -6.11 -6.34
CA GLU A 444 -40.39 -5.36 -6.79
C GLU A 444 -40.15 -3.84 -6.87
N GLU A 445 -39.34 -3.25 -5.98
CA GLU A 445 -39.06 -1.80 -6.00
C GLU A 445 -38.16 -1.36 -7.17
N GLU A 446 -37.27 -2.23 -7.66
CA GLU A 446 -36.33 -1.88 -8.74
C GLU A 446 -36.92 -2.00 -10.16
N GLY A 447 -38.10 -2.62 -10.31
CA GLY A 447 -38.78 -2.70 -11.62
C GLY A 447 -39.24 -1.35 -12.18
N GLY A 448 -39.28 -0.29 -11.36
CA GLY A 448 -39.88 1.00 -11.73
C GLY A 448 -38.92 2.17 -12.02
N GLY A 449 -37.62 2.07 -11.74
CA GLY A 449 -36.79 3.25 -11.52
C GLY A 449 -35.49 3.35 -12.33
N GLY A 450 -35.59 3.50 -13.64
CA GLY A 450 -34.53 4.07 -14.50
C GLY A 450 -33.31 3.18 -14.76
N GLU A 451 -33.06 2.89 -16.05
CA GLU A 451 -31.74 2.48 -16.53
C GLU A 451 -30.72 3.55 -16.14
N ALA A 452 -30.09 3.41 -14.97
CA ALA A 452 -28.91 4.18 -14.62
C ALA A 452 -27.91 3.93 -15.76
N ALA A 453 -27.55 5.00 -16.47
CA ALA A 453 -26.59 5.02 -17.55
C ALA A 453 -25.18 4.70 -17.02
N GLY A 454 -24.99 3.47 -16.54
CA GLY A 454 -23.74 2.92 -16.05
C GLY A 454 -22.81 2.77 -17.23
N GLY A 455 -21.94 3.76 -17.41
CA GLY A 455 -20.81 3.68 -18.31
C GLY A 455 -20.06 2.37 -18.06
N ARG A 456 -19.92 1.55 -19.09
CA ARG A 456 -19.25 0.25 -19.00
C ARG A 456 -17.82 0.47 -18.51
N GLY A 457 -17.47 -0.07 -17.36
CA GLY A 457 -16.08 -0.20 -16.92
C GLY A 457 -15.38 -1.24 -17.80
N GLY A 458 -14.98 -0.82 -19.00
CA GLY A 458 -14.33 -1.69 -19.98
C GLY A 458 -12.92 -2.08 -19.52
N VAL A 459 -12.49 -3.30 -19.86
CA VAL A 459 -11.09 -3.70 -19.77
C VAL A 459 -10.30 -2.88 -20.79
N VAL A 460 -9.33 -2.09 -20.33
CA VAL A 460 -8.48 -1.27 -21.21
C VAL A 460 -7.17 -2.00 -21.45
N ARG A 461 -6.92 -2.42 -22.69
CA ARG A 461 -5.61 -2.98 -23.08
C ARG A 461 -4.66 -1.84 -23.48
N PHE A 462 -3.40 -1.93 -23.07
CA PHE A 462 -2.35 -1.00 -23.47
C PHE A 462 -1.08 -1.75 -23.91
N ALA A 463 -0.31 -1.08 -24.77
CA ALA A 463 1.02 -1.51 -25.23
C ALA A 463 1.83 -0.27 -25.65
N PRO A 464 3.17 -0.27 -25.46
CA PRO A 464 3.93 -1.29 -24.73
C PRO A 464 3.59 -1.29 -23.24
N ALA A 465 3.84 -2.39 -22.52
CA ALA A 465 3.64 -2.41 -21.06
C ALA A 465 4.79 -1.70 -20.31
N TRP A 466 6.02 -1.95 -20.76
CA TRP A 466 7.24 -1.37 -20.22
C TRP A 466 7.89 -0.44 -21.25
N GLU A 467 8.41 0.69 -20.77
CA GLU A 467 9.25 1.60 -21.53
C GLU A 467 10.68 1.54 -20.99
N ARG A 468 11.65 1.32 -21.88
CA ARG A 468 13.07 1.40 -21.55
C ARG A 468 13.49 2.86 -21.40
N LEU A 469 14.06 3.21 -20.26
CA LEU A 469 14.67 4.50 -20.03
C LEU A 469 16.01 4.55 -20.76
N ALA A 470 16.24 5.61 -21.54
CA ALA A 470 17.52 5.85 -22.18
C ALA A 470 18.64 5.82 -21.11
N ALA A 471 19.73 5.10 -21.40
CA ALA A 471 20.83 4.98 -20.46
C ALA A 471 21.34 6.37 -20.08
N ALA A 472 21.22 6.73 -18.81
CA ALA A 472 21.92 7.90 -18.30
C ALA A 472 23.42 7.64 -18.51
N ALA A 473 24.15 8.62 -19.05
CA ALA A 473 25.61 8.58 -19.04
C ALA A 473 26.05 8.25 -17.62
N ARG A 474 26.66 7.07 -17.42
CA ARG A 474 26.94 6.49 -16.10
C ARG A 474 27.74 7.48 -15.26
N ARG A 475 27.06 8.27 -14.41
CA ARG A 475 27.72 9.11 -13.42
C ARG A 475 28.14 8.20 -12.27
N ARG A 476 29.41 8.32 -11.83
CA ARG A 476 29.97 7.50 -10.74
C ARG A 476 29.09 7.44 -9.48
N GLY A 477 28.29 8.47 -9.20
CA GLY A 477 27.38 8.53 -8.03
C GLY A 477 26.05 7.75 -8.14
N ALA A 478 25.68 7.23 -9.32
CA ALA A 478 24.38 6.54 -9.46
C ALA A 478 24.30 5.20 -8.69
N ARG A 479 25.44 4.55 -8.44
CA ARG A 479 25.50 3.29 -7.66
C ARG A 479 25.24 3.50 -6.18
N GLU A 480 25.65 4.63 -5.61
CA GLU A 480 25.45 4.93 -4.18
C GLU A 480 23.97 5.22 -3.89
N ALA A 481 23.27 5.95 -4.77
CA ALA A 481 21.84 6.21 -4.62
C ALA A 481 20.98 4.94 -4.69
N ALA A 482 21.43 3.90 -5.41
CA ALA A 482 20.71 2.62 -5.51
C ALA A 482 20.69 1.82 -4.19
N ALA A 483 21.68 2.03 -3.32
CA ALA A 483 21.78 1.31 -2.04
C ALA A 483 20.79 1.79 -0.98
N CYS A 484 20.12 2.93 -1.20
CA CYS A 484 19.29 3.61 -0.19
C CYS A 484 17.77 3.51 -0.45
N GLU A 485 17.32 2.70 -1.42
CA GLU A 485 15.88 2.52 -1.67
C GLU A 485 15.22 1.77 -0.51
N PRO A 486 14.31 2.41 0.26
CA PRO A 486 13.65 1.74 1.36
C PRO A 486 12.75 0.63 0.82
N PRO A 487 12.67 -0.53 1.52
CA PRO A 487 11.80 -1.62 1.13
C PRO A 487 10.33 -1.22 0.94
N SER A 488 9.84 -0.22 1.68
CA SER A 488 8.45 0.25 1.62
C SER A 488 8.07 0.98 0.32
N LEU A 489 9.05 1.44 -0.47
CA LEU A 489 8.83 2.20 -1.72
C LEU A 489 9.16 1.41 -2.97
N ARG A 490 9.38 0.11 -2.82
CA ARG A 490 9.65 -0.84 -3.90
C ARG A 490 8.43 -1.11 -4.77
N GLN A 491 7.61 -0.10 -5.02
CA GLN A 491 6.48 -0.18 -5.93
C GLN A 491 7.02 -0.54 -7.31
N HIS A 492 6.78 -1.77 -7.74
CA HIS A 492 7.32 -2.35 -8.97
C HIS A 492 6.76 -1.72 -10.26
N PHE A 493 6.46 -0.43 -10.27
CA PHE A 493 6.16 0.33 -11.49
C PHE A 493 7.43 0.79 -12.21
N PHE A 494 8.59 0.67 -11.55
CA PHE A 494 9.91 1.05 -12.07
C PHE A 494 10.90 -0.09 -11.80
N LEU A 495 11.73 -0.43 -12.79
CA LEU A 495 12.72 -1.51 -12.66
C LEU A 495 14.12 -1.02 -13.04
N ARG A 496 15.12 -1.42 -12.27
CA ARG A 496 16.56 -1.24 -12.53
C ARG A 496 17.05 -2.21 -13.58
N GLU A 497 16.45 -3.39 -13.63
CA GLU A 497 16.75 -4.45 -14.58
C GLU A 497 15.51 -5.30 -14.86
N GLU A 498 15.52 -6.02 -15.99
CA GLU A 498 14.36 -6.78 -16.48
C GLU A 498 13.91 -7.87 -15.48
N GLY A 499 14.87 -8.51 -14.80
CA GLY A 499 14.61 -9.61 -13.88
C GLY A 499 14.34 -9.19 -12.43
N GLU A 500 14.24 -7.90 -12.13
CA GLU A 500 14.22 -7.41 -10.74
C GLU A 500 13.03 -7.94 -9.93
N VAL A 501 11.85 -8.06 -10.53
CA VAL A 501 10.67 -8.59 -9.81
C VAL A 501 10.91 -10.04 -9.37
N ARG A 502 11.50 -10.86 -10.24
CA ARG A 502 11.85 -12.25 -9.92
C ARG A 502 12.89 -12.33 -8.82
N LEU A 503 13.99 -11.57 -8.95
CA LEU A 503 15.07 -11.57 -7.96
C LEU A 503 14.55 -11.20 -6.57
N ARG A 504 13.64 -10.22 -6.49
CA ARG A 504 13.01 -9.84 -5.22
C ARG A 504 12.10 -10.92 -4.66
N LEU A 505 11.28 -11.57 -5.49
CA LEU A 505 10.47 -12.71 -5.02
C LEU A 505 11.36 -13.80 -4.40
N GLU A 506 12.48 -14.12 -5.04
CA GLU A 506 13.48 -15.07 -4.55
C GLU A 506 14.19 -14.59 -3.27
N GLU A 507 14.53 -13.29 -3.18
CA GLU A 507 15.16 -12.68 -2.00
C GLU A 507 14.23 -12.59 -0.78
N GLU A 508 12.95 -12.29 -1.00
CA GLU A 508 11.98 -12.14 0.08
C GLU A 508 11.50 -13.51 0.56
N HIS A 509 11.07 -14.38 -0.36
CA HIS A 509 10.35 -15.61 -0.03
C HIS A 509 11.15 -16.90 -0.27
N GLY A 510 12.36 -16.82 -0.84
CA GLY A 510 13.20 -18.00 -1.07
C GLY A 510 13.65 -18.70 0.21
N VAL A 511 14.25 -19.88 0.07
CA VAL A 511 14.73 -20.72 1.20
C VAL A 511 15.71 -19.98 2.12
N GLU A 512 16.47 -19.02 1.56
CA GLU A 512 17.39 -18.15 2.30
C GLU A 512 16.86 -16.72 2.51
N GLY A 513 15.62 -16.47 2.13
CA GLY A 513 15.00 -15.16 2.15
C GLY A 513 14.87 -14.59 3.56
N SER A 514 14.64 -13.28 3.62
CA SER A 514 14.51 -12.54 4.90
C SER A 514 13.48 -13.17 5.83
N TRP A 515 12.42 -13.75 5.26
CA TRP A 515 11.34 -14.43 5.99
C TRP A 515 11.80 -15.74 6.65
N ALA A 516 12.48 -16.60 5.89
CA ALA A 516 13.02 -17.86 6.41
C ALA A 516 14.01 -17.60 7.57
N LYS A 517 14.82 -16.54 7.47
CA LYS A 517 15.76 -16.12 8.51
C LYS A 517 15.06 -15.60 9.77
N GLY A 518 14.01 -14.78 9.63
CA GLY A 518 13.24 -14.25 10.76
C GLY A 518 12.60 -15.34 11.62
N ARG A 519 12.09 -16.40 10.98
CA ARG A 519 11.43 -17.52 11.66
C ARG A 519 12.40 -18.41 12.44
N ARG A 520 13.59 -18.68 11.90
CA ARG A 520 14.67 -19.41 12.61
C ARG A 520 15.13 -18.69 13.88
N LYS A 521 15.10 -17.34 13.88
CA LYS A 521 15.42 -16.54 15.07
C LYS A 521 14.36 -16.69 16.15
N ARG A 522 13.06 -16.69 15.78
CA ARG A 522 11.94 -16.87 16.71
C ARG A 522 11.87 -18.27 17.32
N THR A 523 12.09 -19.33 16.52
CA THR A 523 12.07 -20.71 17.04
C THR A 523 13.22 -20.98 18.02
N ARG A 524 14.38 -20.34 17.84
CA ARG A 524 15.49 -20.41 18.82
C ARG A 524 15.21 -19.63 20.10
N ALA A 525 14.59 -18.45 20.00
CA ALA A 525 14.28 -17.63 21.18
C ALA A 525 13.17 -18.25 22.06
N GLY A 526 12.14 -18.85 21.47
CA GLY A 526 11.06 -19.49 22.22
C GLY A 526 11.38 -20.88 22.78
N GLY A 527 12.50 -21.50 22.38
CA GLY A 527 12.93 -22.82 22.86
C GLY A 527 13.79 -22.80 24.12
N GLY A 528 14.20 -21.61 24.60
CA GLY A 528 15.11 -21.45 25.74
C GLY A 528 14.44 -21.28 27.11
N GLU A 529 13.11 -21.11 27.17
CA GLU A 529 12.35 -20.89 28.42
C GLU A 529 11.54 -22.12 28.89
N ALA A 530 11.81 -23.29 28.31
CA ALA A 530 11.10 -24.55 28.65
C ALA A 530 12.05 -25.67 29.13
N GLN A 531 13.15 -25.32 29.82
CA GLN A 531 13.98 -26.29 30.55
C GLN A 531 14.13 -25.91 32.01
#